data_AF-A0A5X6EFE4-F1
#
_entry.id   AF-A0A5X6EFE4-F1
#
_cell.length_a   1.000
_cell.length_b   1.000
_cell.length_c   1.000
_cell.angle_alpha   90.00
_cell.angle_beta   90.00
_cell.angle_gamma   90.00
#
_symmetry.space_group_name_H-M   'P 1'
#
loop_
_entity.id
_entity.type
_entity.pdbx_description
1 polymer ?
#
loop_
_entity_poly.entity_id
_entity_poly.type
_entity_poly.pdbx_seq_one_letter_code
_entity_poly.pdbx_strand_id
1 'polypeptide(L)'
;MAFSWTEERINYLRENAGKLKAREIADALGTDITAVRNMAVRLKLSLRVPGYTHEQVEAVRELYASQGDISIREISRLTGLAHGVVSYILYASNRKTRPQYHRVRFIEFETEEGVRLFVQAELVDAHRTRTESLTGGQGPHDIWLLDGTHYKGKNVSFAERIMSGDDRRHRA
;
A
#
# COMPACT_ATOMS: atom_id res chain seq x y z
N MET A 1 -44.26 17.50 -14.51
CA MET A 1 -44.08 16.08 -14.90
C MET A 1 -43.48 15.33 -13.72
N ALA A 2 -43.94 14.11 -13.45
CA ALA A 2 -43.37 13.28 -12.38
C ALA A 2 -42.00 12.73 -12.82
N PHE A 3 -41.04 12.70 -11.91
CA PHE A 3 -39.72 12.11 -12.17
C PHE A 3 -39.83 10.61 -12.44
N SER A 4 -39.14 10.12 -13.47
CA SER A 4 -39.12 8.70 -13.86
C SER A 4 -37.68 8.24 -14.07
N TRP A 5 -37.41 6.97 -13.77
CA TRP A 5 -36.10 6.37 -14.02
C TRP A 5 -36.02 5.84 -15.45
N THR A 6 -35.37 6.61 -16.32
CA THR A 6 -35.02 6.16 -17.68
C THR A 6 -33.68 5.44 -17.67
N GLU A 7 -33.34 4.75 -18.75
CA GLU A 7 -32.04 4.06 -18.86
C GLU A 7 -30.86 5.02 -18.74
N GLU A 8 -30.96 6.22 -19.31
CA GLU A 8 -29.91 7.26 -19.23
C GLU A 8 -29.70 7.70 -17.78
N ARG A 9 -30.78 7.88 -17.01
CA ARG A 9 -30.71 8.26 -15.59
C ARG A 9 -30.15 7.14 -14.72
N ILE A 10 -30.46 5.89 -15.05
CA ILE A 10 -29.90 4.71 -14.38
C ILE A 10 -28.40 4.59 -14.68
N ASN A 11 -27.99 4.81 -15.93
CA ASN A 11 -26.57 4.79 -16.31
C ASN A 11 -25.80 5.93 -15.65
N TYR A 12 -26.37 7.14 -15.62
CA TYR A 12 -25.78 8.26 -14.89
C TYR A 12 -25.58 7.94 -13.39
N LEU A 13 -26.57 7.33 -12.74
CA LEU A 13 -26.44 6.88 -11.35
C LEU A 13 -25.33 5.83 -11.17
N ARG A 14 -25.21 4.87 -12.08
CA ARG A 14 -24.14 3.85 -12.05
C ARG A 14 -22.75 4.44 -12.20
N GLU A 15 -22.58 5.37 -13.14
CA GLU A 15 -21.30 5.99 -13.45
C GLU A 15 -20.80 6.91 -12.33
N ASN A 16 -21.73 7.52 -11.59
CA ASN A 16 -21.44 8.51 -10.55
C ASN A 16 -21.58 7.96 -9.12
N ALA A 17 -22.12 6.76 -8.93
CA ALA A 17 -22.20 6.11 -7.61
C ALA A 17 -20.80 5.94 -7.01
N GLY A 18 -20.60 6.50 -5.81
CA GLY A 18 -19.31 6.49 -5.12
C GLY A 18 -18.32 7.56 -5.59
N LYS A 19 -18.67 8.36 -6.61
CA LYS A 19 -17.89 9.53 -7.05
C LYS A 19 -18.52 10.84 -6.58
N LEU A 20 -19.84 10.96 -6.73
CA LEU A 20 -20.62 12.13 -6.34
C LEU A 20 -21.47 11.85 -5.09
N LYS A 21 -21.72 12.89 -4.30
CA LYS A 21 -22.65 12.81 -3.17
C LYS A 21 -24.07 12.64 -3.73
N ALA A 22 -24.92 11.93 -2.97
CA ALA A 22 -26.31 11.71 -3.35
C ALA A 22 -27.08 13.02 -3.68
N ARG A 23 -26.72 14.13 -3.04
CA ARG A 23 -27.29 15.46 -3.35
C ARG A 23 -26.90 15.94 -4.75
N GLU A 24 -25.63 15.85 -5.11
CA GLU A 24 -25.14 16.30 -6.42
C GLU A 24 -25.75 15.48 -7.55
N ILE A 25 -25.92 14.17 -7.33
CA ILE A 25 -26.62 13.28 -8.26
C ILE A 25 -28.11 13.66 -8.37
N ALA A 26 -28.75 14.01 -7.25
CA ALA A 26 -30.15 14.42 -7.25
C ALA A 26 -30.36 15.75 -7.99
N ASP A 27 -29.47 16.73 -7.75
CA ASP A 27 -29.46 18.02 -8.44
C ASP A 27 -29.29 17.83 -9.95
N ALA A 28 -28.33 16.99 -10.37
CA ALA A 28 -28.09 16.69 -11.79
C ALA A 28 -29.25 15.97 -12.49
N LEU A 29 -29.96 15.10 -11.77
CA LEU A 29 -31.11 14.35 -12.29
C LEU A 29 -32.44 15.13 -12.19
N GLY A 30 -32.45 16.28 -11.50
CA GLY A 30 -33.65 17.05 -11.21
C GLY A 30 -34.66 16.29 -10.35
N THR A 31 -34.17 15.61 -9.30
CA THR A 31 -34.99 14.73 -8.44
C THR A 31 -34.66 14.92 -6.96
N ASP A 32 -35.34 14.18 -6.09
CA ASP A 32 -35.07 14.18 -4.66
C ASP A 32 -33.96 13.19 -4.27
N ILE A 33 -33.20 13.55 -3.23
CA ILE A 33 -32.11 12.73 -2.68
C ILE A 33 -32.63 11.36 -2.24
N THR A 34 -33.86 11.28 -1.73
CA THR A 34 -34.47 10.02 -1.30
C THR A 34 -34.71 9.09 -2.49
N ALA A 35 -35.14 9.63 -3.64
CA ALA A 35 -35.33 8.86 -4.86
C ALA A 35 -34.01 8.24 -5.33
N VAL A 36 -32.92 9.01 -5.32
CA VAL A 36 -31.57 8.53 -5.65
C VAL A 36 -31.11 7.42 -4.70
N ARG A 37 -31.27 7.61 -3.38
CA ARG A 37 -30.89 6.61 -2.38
C ARG A 37 -31.68 5.30 -2.54
N ASN A 38 -32.99 5.39 -2.74
CA ASN A 38 -33.85 4.23 -2.94
C ASN A 38 -33.46 3.45 -4.20
N MET A 39 -33.17 4.16 -5.29
CA MET A 39 -32.74 3.51 -6.52
C MET A 39 -31.35 2.89 -6.38
N ALA A 40 -30.40 3.56 -5.70
CA ALA A 40 -29.08 2.98 -5.44
C ALA A 40 -29.18 1.69 -4.62
N VAL A 41 -30.07 1.63 -3.62
CA VAL A 41 -30.35 0.40 -2.86
C VAL A 41 -30.88 -0.71 -3.78
N ARG A 42 -31.87 -0.40 -4.64
CA ARG A 42 -32.42 -1.37 -5.61
C ARG A 42 -31.35 -1.91 -6.57
N LEU A 43 -30.43 -1.05 -7.00
CA LEU A 43 -29.33 -1.39 -7.90
C LEU A 43 -28.10 -1.97 -7.16
N LYS A 44 -28.15 -2.10 -5.83
CA LYS A 44 -27.02 -2.54 -4.98
C LYS A 44 -25.75 -1.70 -5.17
N LEU A 45 -25.92 -0.39 -5.38
CA LEU A 45 -24.83 0.58 -5.53
C LEU A 45 -24.50 1.25 -4.19
N SER A 46 -23.20 1.46 -3.93
CA SER A 46 -22.75 2.28 -2.80
C SER A 46 -22.65 3.74 -3.23
N LEU A 47 -23.38 4.63 -2.55
CA LEU A 47 -23.25 6.09 -2.71
C LEU A 47 -22.19 6.70 -1.79
N ARG A 48 -21.43 5.88 -1.07
CA ARG A 48 -20.36 6.37 -0.20
C ARG A 48 -19.23 6.90 -1.08
N VAL A 49 -19.08 8.21 -1.09
CA VAL A 49 -17.91 8.89 -1.68
C VAL A 49 -16.73 8.70 -0.72
N PRO A 50 -15.64 8.02 -1.13
CA PRO A 50 -14.43 7.97 -0.34
C PRO A 50 -13.89 9.39 -0.14
N GLY A 51 -13.24 9.67 0.98
CA GLY A 51 -12.60 10.97 1.23
C GLY A 51 -11.33 11.21 0.40
N TYR A 52 -11.15 10.46 -0.68
CA TYR A 52 -9.97 10.44 -1.55
C TYR A 52 -10.38 10.00 -2.96
N THR A 53 -9.75 10.59 -3.97
CA THR A 53 -10.04 10.36 -5.39
C THR A 53 -9.27 9.15 -5.94
N HIS A 54 -9.62 8.70 -7.16
CA HIS A 54 -8.89 7.61 -7.81
C HIS A 54 -7.46 8.04 -8.16
N GLU A 55 -7.30 9.29 -8.60
CA GLU A 55 -6.02 9.92 -8.90
C GLU A 55 -5.11 9.94 -7.66
N GLN A 56 -5.68 10.26 -6.49
CA GLN A 56 -4.93 10.20 -5.23
C GLN A 56 -4.55 8.78 -4.83
N VAL A 57 -5.37 7.77 -5.17
CA VAL A 57 -5.02 6.35 -4.93
C VAL A 57 -3.84 5.93 -5.78
N GLU A 58 -3.87 6.26 -7.08
CA GLU A 58 -2.76 5.91 -7.98
C GLU A 58 -1.49 6.67 -7.62
N ALA A 59 -1.58 7.96 -7.28
CA ALA A 59 -0.43 8.72 -6.79
C ALA A 59 0.19 8.12 -5.52
N VAL A 60 -0.62 7.67 -4.55
CA VAL A 60 -0.13 6.95 -3.36
C VAL A 60 0.63 5.68 -3.76
N ARG A 61 0.12 4.91 -4.72
CA ARG A 61 0.74 3.66 -5.18
C ARG A 61 2.04 3.90 -5.95
N GLU A 62 2.05 4.87 -6.86
CA GLU A 62 3.24 5.23 -7.65
C GLU A 62 4.36 5.75 -6.75
N LEU A 63 4.04 6.66 -5.82
CA LEU A 63 5.01 7.16 -4.86
C LEU A 63 5.59 6.02 -4.04
N TYR A 64 4.74 5.13 -3.51
CA TYR A 64 5.17 3.99 -2.72
C TYR A 64 5.98 2.96 -3.53
N ALA A 65 5.69 2.79 -4.82
CA ALA A 65 6.39 1.87 -5.72
C ALA A 65 7.70 2.46 -6.29
N SER A 66 7.94 3.77 -6.15
CA SER A 66 9.20 4.39 -6.57
C SER A 66 10.38 3.81 -5.77
N GLN A 67 11.56 3.67 -6.41
CA GLN A 67 12.75 2.99 -5.86
C GLN A 67 13.42 3.69 -4.64
N GLY A 68 12.70 4.55 -3.91
CA GLY A 68 13.18 5.19 -2.68
C GLY A 68 12.44 4.66 -1.47
N ASP A 69 13.11 4.65 -0.31
CA ASP A 69 12.50 4.42 1.01
C ASP A 69 11.58 5.60 1.39
N ILE A 70 10.51 5.82 0.63
CA ILE A 70 9.55 6.88 0.92
C ILE A 70 8.63 6.45 2.06
N SER A 71 8.59 7.27 3.11
CA SER A 71 7.73 6.98 4.27
C SER A 71 6.26 7.29 3.98
N ILE A 72 5.34 6.62 4.68
CA ILE A 72 3.89 6.92 4.65
C ILE A 72 3.62 8.40 4.97
N ARG A 73 4.39 8.96 5.92
CA ARG A 73 4.32 10.38 6.28
C ARG A 73 4.65 11.28 5.10
N GLU A 74 5.66 10.91 4.31
CA GLU A 74 6.06 11.67 3.14
C GLU A 74 5.02 11.53 2.00
N ILE A 75 4.47 10.34 1.79
CA ILE A 75 3.36 10.15 0.84
C ILE A 75 2.13 10.98 1.26
N SER A 76 1.80 11.01 2.54
CA SER A 76 0.72 11.85 3.10
C SER A 76 0.95 13.33 2.80
N ARG A 77 2.18 13.81 2.94
CA ARG A 77 2.58 15.19 2.62
C ARG A 77 2.42 15.49 1.13
N LEU A 78 2.85 14.58 0.26
CA LEU A 78 2.82 14.77 -1.20
C LEU A 78 1.41 14.65 -1.80
N THR A 79 0.55 13.80 -1.22
CA THR A 79 -0.81 13.52 -1.73
C THR A 79 -1.90 14.36 -1.06
N GLY A 80 -1.57 15.05 0.04
CA GLY A 80 -2.52 15.79 0.88
C GLY A 80 -3.50 14.90 1.65
N LEU A 81 -3.30 13.58 1.63
CA LEU A 81 -4.16 12.61 2.30
C LEU A 81 -3.75 12.45 3.77
N ALA A 82 -4.74 12.20 4.64
CA ALA A 82 -4.45 11.84 6.03
C ALA A 82 -3.67 10.52 6.11
N HIS A 83 -2.75 10.43 7.06
CA HIS A 83 -1.88 9.24 7.24
C HIS A 83 -2.66 7.92 7.29
N GLY A 84 -3.80 7.89 8.00
CA GLY A 84 -4.65 6.70 8.08
C GLY A 84 -5.30 6.31 6.75
N VAL A 85 -5.56 7.27 5.86
CA VAL A 85 -6.08 7.02 4.52
C VAL A 85 -4.99 6.42 3.63
N VAL A 86 -3.77 6.96 3.69
CA VAL A 86 -2.62 6.40 2.95
C VAL A 86 -2.35 4.97 3.41
N SER A 87 -2.31 4.72 4.72
CA SER A 87 -2.17 3.36 5.27
C SER A 87 -3.31 2.44 4.83
N TYR A 88 -4.54 2.93 4.79
CA TYR A 88 -5.68 2.14 4.29
C TYR A 88 -5.52 1.81 2.80
N ILE A 89 -5.16 2.78 1.95
CA ILE A 89 -4.96 2.56 0.51
C ILE A 89 -3.88 1.51 0.24
N LEU A 90 -2.78 1.55 0.98
CA LEU A 90 -1.65 0.64 0.79
C LEU A 90 -1.89 -0.75 1.42
N TYR A 91 -2.51 -0.81 2.60
CA TYR A 91 -2.50 -2.02 3.42
C TYR A 91 -3.86 -2.66 3.66
N ALA A 92 -4.98 -1.96 3.35
CA ALA A 92 -6.28 -2.60 3.41
C ALA A 92 -6.37 -3.63 2.30
N SER A 93 -6.26 -4.90 2.69
CA SER A 93 -6.39 -6.04 1.81
C SER A 93 -7.81 -6.08 1.26
N ASN A 94 -7.98 -5.72 -0.01
CA ASN A 94 -9.24 -5.98 -0.69
C ASN A 94 -9.32 -7.49 -0.94
N ARG A 95 -10.38 -8.14 -0.45
CA ARG A 95 -10.59 -9.61 -0.58
C ARG A 95 -10.56 -10.12 -2.03
N LYS A 96 -10.65 -9.22 -3.01
CA LYS A 96 -10.62 -9.51 -4.46
C LYS A 96 -9.23 -9.36 -5.11
N THR A 97 -8.29 -8.63 -4.51
CA THR A 97 -6.95 -8.40 -5.07
C THR A 97 -5.90 -9.00 -4.15
N ARG A 98 -4.97 -9.80 -4.70
CA ARG A 98 -3.81 -10.29 -3.93
C ARG A 98 -3.12 -9.11 -3.22
N PRO A 99 -2.58 -9.29 -2.01
CA PRO A 99 -1.86 -8.23 -1.32
C PRO A 99 -0.73 -7.74 -2.22
N GLN A 100 -0.84 -6.49 -2.69
CA GLN A 100 0.14 -5.85 -3.58
C GLN A 100 1.46 -5.56 -2.85
N TYR A 101 1.42 -5.57 -1.52
CA TYR A 101 2.53 -5.30 -0.64
C TYR A 101 2.67 -6.37 0.43
N HIS A 102 3.89 -6.79 0.74
CA HIS A 102 4.18 -7.80 1.76
C HIS A 102 5.25 -7.29 2.73
N ARG A 103 5.14 -7.67 4.01
CA ARG A 103 6.17 -7.39 5.01
C ARG A 103 7.38 -8.27 4.72
N VAL A 104 8.52 -7.63 4.52
CA VAL A 104 9.82 -8.27 4.34
C VAL A 104 10.70 -7.85 5.50
N ARG A 105 11.28 -8.83 6.19
CA ARG A 105 12.24 -8.60 7.25
C ARG A 105 13.61 -8.38 6.62
N PHE A 106 14.35 -7.41 7.11
CA PHE A 106 15.71 -7.09 6.70
C PHE A 106 16.67 -7.24 7.88
N ILE A 107 17.89 -7.64 7.57
CA ILE A 107 19.06 -7.52 8.43
C ILE A 107 19.86 -6.33 7.93
N GLU A 108 20.09 -5.38 8.83
CA GLU A 108 20.88 -4.18 8.58
C GLU A 108 22.18 -4.26 9.37
N PHE A 109 23.30 -3.98 8.71
CA PHE A 109 24.61 -4.02 9.35
C PHE A 109 25.59 -3.09 8.63
N GLU A 110 26.66 -2.72 9.33
CA GLU A 110 27.77 -1.95 8.79
C GLU A 110 28.95 -2.88 8.53
N THR A 111 29.49 -2.89 7.31
CA THR A 111 30.67 -3.69 6.95
C THR A 111 31.93 -3.18 7.65
N GLU A 112 33.01 -3.96 7.60
CA GLU A 112 34.34 -3.51 8.09
C GLU A 112 34.83 -2.23 7.39
N GLU A 113 34.40 -2.00 6.15
CA GLU A 113 34.71 -0.80 5.36
C GLU A 113 33.81 0.41 5.70
N GLY A 114 32.88 0.27 6.65
CA GLY A 114 31.96 1.34 7.05
C GLY A 114 30.73 1.49 6.14
N VAL A 115 30.51 0.56 5.21
CA VAL A 115 29.37 0.59 4.30
C VAL A 115 28.16 -0.03 4.99
N ARG A 116 27.03 0.68 5.00
CA ARG A 116 25.78 0.19 5.56
C ARG A 116 25.01 -0.61 4.53
N LEU A 117 24.77 -1.89 4.81
CA LEU A 117 24.07 -2.80 3.91
C LEU A 117 22.73 -3.22 4.51
N PHE A 118 21.77 -3.45 3.60
CA PHE A 118 20.43 -3.93 3.90
C PHE A 118 20.17 -5.19 3.10
N VAL A 119 20.03 -6.31 3.80
CA VAL A 119 19.80 -7.61 3.18
C VAL A 119 18.46 -8.14 3.64
N GLN A 120 17.64 -8.63 2.71
CA GLN A 120 16.40 -9.32 3.08
C GLN A 120 16.74 -10.56 3.90
N ALA A 121 16.09 -10.74 5.04
CA ALA A 121 16.35 -11.83 5.96
C ALA A 121 16.10 -13.21 5.32
N GLU A 122 15.24 -13.31 4.30
CA GLU A 122 15.03 -14.54 3.53
C GLU A 122 16.23 -14.95 2.68
N LEU A 123 17.13 -14.01 2.36
CA LEU A 123 18.36 -14.28 1.60
C LEU A 123 19.54 -14.64 2.51
N VAL A 124 19.36 -14.60 3.83
CA VAL A 124 20.41 -14.89 4.81
C VAL A 124 20.37 -16.37 5.18
N ASP A 125 21.52 -17.04 5.08
CA ASP A 125 21.70 -18.39 5.60
C ASP A 125 21.70 -18.33 7.14
N ALA A 126 20.54 -18.63 7.72
CA ALA A 126 20.32 -18.57 9.16
C ALA A 126 21.22 -19.54 9.95
N HIS A 127 21.62 -20.67 9.35
CA HIS A 127 22.45 -21.68 10.01
C HIS A 127 23.90 -21.20 10.12
N ARG A 128 24.45 -20.69 9.03
CA ARG A 128 25.83 -20.18 9.01
C ARG A 128 25.98 -18.85 9.75
N THR A 129 24.96 -17.99 9.65
CA THR A 129 24.93 -16.67 10.28
C THR A 129 24.64 -16.75 11.79
N ARG A 130 24.10 -17.87 12.28
CA ARG A 130 23.63 -18.02 13.68
C ARG A 130 22.76 -16.84 14.11
N THR A 131 21.66 -16.64 13.38
CA THR A 131 20.79 -15.46 13.52
C THR A 131 20.25 -15.23 14.94
N GLU A 132 20.18 -16.27 15.76
CA GLU A 132 19.80 -16.24 17.18
C GLU A 132 20.79 -15.47 18.07
N SER A 133 22.07 -15.37 17.65
CA SER A 133 23.11 -14.65 18.39
C SER A 133 23.37 -13.21 17.91
N LEU A 134 22.60 -12.73 16.93
CA LEU A 134 22.78 -11.38 16.36
C LEU A 134 22.25 -10.26 17.27
N THR A 135 21.36 -10.57 18.23
CA THR A 135 20.84 -9.56 19.16
C THR A 135 21.69 -9.50 20.43
N GLY A 136 22.50 -8.44 20.58
CA GLY A 136 23.12 -8.06 21.85
C GLY A 136 24.62 -8.37 22.01
N GLY A 137 25.30 -8.89 21.00
CA GLY A 137 26.75 -9.11 21.03
C GLY A 137 27.55 -7.89 20.57
N GLN A 138 28.44 -7.38 21.44
CA GLN A 138 29.49 -6.43 21.04
C GLN A 138 30.54 -7.16 20.17
N GLY A 139 30.65 -6.79 18.90
CA GLY A 139 31.66 -7.32 17.98
C GLY A 139 31.18 -7.49 16.53
N PRO A 140 32.09 -7.78 15.59
CA PRO A 140 31.73 -8.15 14.22
C PRO A 140 31.06 -9.52 14.20
N HIS A 141 29.99 -9.65 13.41
CA HIS A 141 29.21 -10.86 13.17
C HIS A 141 29.43 -11.33 11.73
N ASP A 142 29.54 -12.64 11.54
CA ASP A 142 29.58 -13.24 10.22
C ASP A 142 28.16 -13.39 9.66
N ILE A 143 27.90 -12.72 8.53
CA ILE A 143 26.61 -12.73 7.84
C ILE A 143 26.80 -13.44 6.49
N TRP A 144 26.16 -14.59 6.35
CA TRP A 144 26.22 -15.43 5.16
C TRP A 144 24.90 -15.34 4.39
N LEU A 145 25.00 -15.16 3.09
CA LEU A 145 23.85 -15.20 2.19
C LEU A 145 23.70 -16.61 1.59
N LEU A 146 22.49 -16.93 1.12
CA LEU A 146 22.18 -18.21 0.48
C LEU A 146 22.96 -18.45 -0.82
N ASP A 147 23.42 -17.39 -1.48
CA ASP A 147 24.27 -17.48 -2.68
C ASP A 147 25.75 -17.73 -2.37
N GLY A 148 26.11 -17.82 -1.09
CA GLY A 148 27.49 -18.04 -0.62
C GLY A 148 28.27 -16.76 -0.34
N THR A 149 27.69 -15.58 -0.58
CA THR A 149 28.31 -14.30 -0.23
C THR A 149 28.47 -14.18 1.29
N HIS A 150 29.63 -13.66 1.71
CA HIS A 150 29.99 -13.49 3.11
C HIS A 150 30.31 -12.04 3.43
N TYR A 151 29.77 -11.57 4.55
CA TYR A 151 30.07 -10.26 5.10
C TYR A 151 30.48 -10.39 6.56
N LYS A 152 31.40 -9.53 6.98
CA LYS A 152 31.61 -9.21 8.40
C LYS A 152 30.91 -7.90 8.72
N GLY A 153 29.91 -7.96 9.59
CA GLY A 153 29.04 -6.84 9.91
C GLY A 153 29.03 -6.51 11.40
N LYS A 154 29.11 -5.24 11.75
CA LYS A 154 28.86 -4.73 13.11
C LYS A 154 27.56 -3.92 13.13
N ASN A 155 27.10 -3.54 14.33
CA ASN A 155 25.86 -2.76 14.51
C ASN A 155 24.63 -3.45 13.88
N VAL A 156 24.56 -4.78 14.02
CA VAL A 156 23.51 -5.58 13.38
C VAL A 156 22.16 -5.29 14.03
N SER A 157 21.16 -4.98 13.22
CA SER A 157 19.79 -4.77 13.66
C SER A 157 18.80 -5.40 12.69
N PHE A 158 17.61 -5.69 13.20
CA PHE A 158 16.50 -6.18 12.39
C PHE A 158 15.53 -5.04 12.12
N ALA A 159 15.17 -4.87 10.85
CA ALA A 159 14.16 -3.93 10.42
C ALA A 159 13.05 -4.68 9.68
N GLU A 160 11.81 -4.28 9.86
CA GLU A 160 10.72 -4.74 9.00
C GLU A 160 10.35 -3.62 8.04
N ARG A 161 10.36 -3.94 6.74
CA ARG A 161 9.96 -3.03 5.67
C ARG A 161 8.85 -3.68 4.87
N ILE A 162 7.97 -2.88 4.27
CA ILE A 162 6.87 -3.40 3.45
C ILE A 162 7.24 -3.18 1.98
N MET A 163 7.45 -4.27 1.25
CA MET A 163 7.93 -4.27 -0.14
C MET A 163 6.77 -4.51 -1.12
N SER A 164 6.88 -3.95 -2.33
CA SER A 164 5.96 -4.25 -3.44
C SER A 164 6.13 -5.72 -3.86
N GLY A 165 5.03 -6.39 -4.20
CA GLY A 165 5.03 -7.78 -4.65
C GLY A 165 5.78 -8.03 -5.97
N ASP A 166 6.14 -6.98 -6.70
CA ASP A 166 6.81 -7.07 -8.01
C ASP A 166 8.34 -7.22 -7.92
N ASP A 167 8.95 -6.92 -6.77
CA ASP A 167 10.41 -7.03 -6.58
C ASP A 167 10.95 -8.47 -6.66
N ARG A 168 10.07 -9.47 -6.66
CA ARG A 168 10.45 -10.88 -6.88
C ARG A 168 10.80 -11.20 -8.34
N ARG A 169 10.59 -10.28 -9.30
CA ARG A 169 10.83 -10.54 -10.73
C ARG A 169 12.17 -10.05 -11.27
N HIS A 170 13.04 -9.47 -10.45
CA HIS A 170 14.29 -8.85 -10.89
C HIS A 170 15.57 -9.46 -10.33
N ARG A 171 15.58 -10.78 -10.07
CA ARG A 171 16.82 -11.55 -9.96
C ARG A 171 16.67 -12.89 -10.68
N ALA A 172 17.04 -12.88 -11.97
CA ALA A 172 17.44 -14.05 -12.72
C ALA A 172 18.97 -14.07 -12.76
#